data_AF-A0A966DQE1-F1
#
_entry.id   AF-A0A966DQE1-F1
#
_cell.length_a   1.000
_cell.length_b   1.000
_cell.length_c   1.000
_cell.angle_alpha   90.00
_cell.angle_beta   90.00
_cell.angle_gamma   90.00
#
_symmetry.space_group_name_H-M   'P 1'
#
loop_
_entity.id
_entity.type
_entity.pdbx_description
1 polymer ?
#
loop_
_entity_poly.entity_id
_entity_poly.type
_entity_poly.pdbx_seq_one_letter_code
_entity_poly.pdbx_strand_id
1 'polypeptide(L)'
;MKKFVIVTAIFSILLFCGQAFFGTPSARAADVEETAVSINQQNQGNELSFDDDFSEASTKGVKKFWNYTGFRNATPGHLVMILVGLLFIFLAIKYDYEPLLLIPIGFGILLGNIPFMENAGLKLGIYESGSVMNYLYFGVTSGIYPPLIFLGIGAMTDFSSLISNPRLMILGAAAQIGIFITFWGALALGFAPPEAGAIGIIGGADGPTAIFMSSKLANGINLLPDGTTVKNLIGPIAIAAYSYMALVPVIQPPIMRLLTSKKERVIRMKPPRAVSKLEKILFPIIG
;
A
#
# COMPACT_ATOMS: atom_id res chain seq x y z
N MET A 1 -5.29 -18.88 21.18
CA MET A 1 -6.55 -19.17 20.47
C MET A 1 -7.32 -17.91 20.10
N LYS A 2 -7.68 -17.01 21.03
CA LYS A 2 -8.43 -15.78 20.71
C LYS A 2 -7.77 -14.88 19.64
N LYS A 3 -6.44 -14.67 19.71
CA LYS A 3 -5.71 -13.88 18.70
C LYS A 3 -5.66 -14.53 17.31
N PHE A 4 -5.59 -15.86 17.24
CA PHE A 4 -5.58 -16.61 15.98
C PHE A 4 -6.94 -16.53 15.28
N VAL A 5 -8.04 -16.66 16.04
CA VAL A 5 -9.41 -16.56 15.52
C VAL A 5 -9.72 -15.17 14.95
N ILE A 6 -9.24 -14.11 15.62
CA ILE A 6 -9.43 -12.73 15.15
C ILE A 6 -8.69 -12.49 13.84
N VAL A 7 -7.44 -12.96 13.73
CA VAL A 7 -6.63 -12.82 12.51
C VAL A 7 -7.24 -13.60 11.34
N THR A 8 -7.69 -14.84 11.58
CA THR A 8 -8.37 -15.63 10.54
C THR A 8 -9.70 -15.01 10.12
N ALA A 9 -10.44 -14.41 11.05
CA ALA A 9 -11.69 -13.72 10.73
C ALA A 9 -11.46 -12.46 9.87
N ILE A 10 -10.43 -11.67 10.17
CA ILE A 10 -10.06 -10.50 9.36
C ILE A 10 -9.63 -10.94 7.94
N PHE A 11 -8.84 -12.01 7.83
CA PHE A 11 -8.41 -12.56 6.54
C PHE A 11 -9.60 -13.11 5.72
N SER A 12 -10.57 -13.74 6.40
CA SER A 12 -11.81 -14.24 5.79
C SER A 12 -12.70 -13.10 5.28
N ILE A 13 -12.81 -12.01 6.03
CA ILE A 13 -13.59 -10.82 5.65
C ILE A 13 -12.95 -10.11 4.44
N LEU A 14 -11.61 -10.00 4.41
CA LEU A 14 -10.87 -9.43 3.27
C LEU A 14 -11.01 -10.28 2.00
N LEU A 15 -10.95 -11.60 2.12
CA LEU A 15 -11.18 -12.53 1.01
C LEU A 15 -12.62 -12.51 0.49
N PHE A 16 -13.60 -12.39 1.39
CA PHE A 16 -15.02 -12.33 1.03
C PHE A 16 -15.39 -11.01 0.34
N CYS A 17 -14.78 -9.89 0.75
CA CYS A 17 -14.88 -8.63 0.01
C CYS A 17 -14.21 -8.72 -1.37
N GLY A 18 -13.11 -9.44 -1.52
CA GLY A 18 -12.46 -9.63 -2.83
C GLY A 18 -13.39 -10.24 -3.88
N GLN A 19 -14.12 -11.29 -3.54
CA GLN A 19 -15.01 -12.00 -4.47
C GLN A 19 -16.23 -11.17 -4.92
N ALA A 20 -16.67 -10.19 -4.12
CA ALA A 20 -17.78 -9.31 -4.47
C ALA A 20 -17.41 -8.19 -5.46
N PHE A 21 -16.12 -7.95 -5.71
CA PHE A 21 -15.64 -6.83 -6.53
C PHE A 21 -14.95 -7.25 -7.84
N PHE A 22 -14.60 -8.53 -8.03
CA PHE A 22 -14.03 -9.06 -9.29
C PHE A 22 -15.12 -9.45 -10.31
N GLY A 23 -16.07 -8.54 -10.56
CA GLY A 23 -16.99 -8.63 -11.69
C GLY A 23 -16.49 -7.79 -12.87
N THR A 24 -16.09 -8.47 -13.96
CA THR A 24 -15.89 -8.01 -15.36
C THR A 24 -15.37 -6.57 -15.62
N PRO A 25 -14.22 -6.40 -16.29
CA PRO A 25 -13.76 -5.09 -16.76
C PRO A 25 -14.59 -4.69 -17.98
N SER A 26 -15.52 -3.74 -17.82
CA SER A 26 -16.13 -3.08 -18.97
C SER A 26 -16.58 -1.66 -18.62
N ALA A 27 -16.23 -0.75 -19.53
CA ALA A 27 -16.73 0.62 -19.67
C ALA A 27 -16.42 1.61 -18.53
N ARG A 28 -15.20 2.17 -18.51
CA ARG A 28 -14.95 3.48 -17.86
C ARG A 28 -14.00 4.39 -18.64
N ALA A 29 -13.73 4.08 -19.90
CA ALA A 29 -12.75 4.79 -20.74
C ALA A 29 -13.36 5.60 -21.90
N ALA A 30 -14.70 5.68 -22.04
CA ALA A 30 -15.33 6.30 -23.20
C ALA A 30 -16.05 7.64 -22.95
N ASP A 31 -16.25 8.07 -21.69
CA ASP A 31 -17.13 9.22 -21.41
C ASP A 31 -16.40 10.55 -21.14
N VAL A 32 -15.08 10.60 -21.38
CA VAL A 32 -14.23 11.75 -20.98
C VAL A 32 -14.13 12.83 -22.06
N GLU A 33 -14.53 12.56 -23.30
CA GLU A 33 -14.34 13.53 -24.41
C GLU A 33 -15.57 14.41 -24.71
N GLU A 34 -16.77 14.06 -24.25
CA GLU A 34 -18.00 14.78 -24.63
C GLU A 34 -18.41 15.91 -23.67
N THR A 35 -17.75 16.02 -22.50
CA THR A 35 -18.15 17.00 -21.45
C THR A 35 -17.36 18.32 -21.51
N ALA A 36 -16.33 18.43 -22.35
CA ALA A 36 -15.47 19.62 -22.44
C ALA A 36 -15.95 20.68 -23.44
N VAL A 37 -16.96 20.38 -24.28
CA VAL A 37 -17.38 21.27 -25.39
C VAL A 37 -18.61 22.13 -25.06
N SER A 38 -19.38 21.83 -24.01
CA SER A 38 -20.66 22.52 -23.73
C SER A 38 -20.58 23.71 -22.75
N ILE A 39 -19.41 24.05 -22.19
CA ILE A 39 -19.30 25.08 -21.15
C ILE A 39 -19.03 26.51 -21.70
N ASN A 40 -18.66 26.67 -22.97
CA ASN A 40 -18.20 27.97 -23.50
C ASN A 40 -19.23 28.79 -24.31
N GLN A 41 -20.53 28.53 -24.20
CA GLN A 41 -21.55 29.25 -25.00
C GLN A 41 -22.72 29.89 -24.22
N GLN A 42 -22.57 30.16 -22.92
CA GLN A 42 -23.54 30.96 -22.18
C GLN A 42 -22.86 32.17 -21.53
N ASN A 43 -22.53 33.17 -22.35
CA ASN A 43 -22.19 34.51 -21.90
C ASN A 43 -22.64 35.53 -22.95
N GLN A 44 -23.95 35.65 -23.16
CA GLN A 44 -24.57 36.84 -23.78
C GLN A 44 -25.96 37.07 -23.16
N GLY A 45 -26.11 38.23 -22.51
CA GLY A 45 -27.36 38.96 -22.31
C GLY A 45 -28.41 38.38 -21.35
N ASN A 46 -28.62 39.01 -20.19
CA ASN A 46 -29.83 39.82 -19.97
C ASN A 46 -29.89 40.43 -18.57
N GLU A 47 -30.58 41.57 -18.52
CA GLU A 47 -30.67 42.54 -17.44
C GLU A 47 -31.43 42.03 -16.20
N LEU A 48 -30.94 42.52 -15.05
CA LEU A 48 -31.48 42.60 -13.69
C LEU A 48 -33.01 42.40 -13.47
N SER A 49 -33.32 41.42 -12.61
CA SER A 49 -34.44 41.50 -11.65
C SER A 49 -33.98 40.92 -10.30
N PHE A 50 -34.15 41.68 -9.21
CA PHE A 50 -33.38 41.51 -7.96
C PHE A 50 -34.07 40.65 -6.87
N ASP A 51 -35.27 40.10 -7.13
CA ASP A 51 -36.06 39.37 -6.12
C ASP A 51 -36.27 37.87 -6.42
N ASP A 52 -36.28 37.44 -7.69
CA ASP A 52 -36.30 35.99 -8.06
C ASP A 52 -34.91 35.33 -7.92
N ASP A 53 -33.87 36.15 -7.81
CA ASP A 53 -32.47 35.74 -7.82
C ASP A 53 -32.06 35.02 -6.52
N PHE A 54 -32.67 35.35 -5.36
CA PHE A 54 -32.30 34.73 -4.08
C PHE A 54 -32.85 33.31 -3.93
N SER A 55 -34.09 33.05 -4.37
CA SER A 55 -34.70 31.72 -4.30
C SER A 55 -34.08 30.78 -5.34
N GLU A 56 -33.81 31.27 -6.55
CA GLU A 56 -33.15 30.50 -7.58
C GLU A 56 -31.65 30.28 -7.28
N ALA A 57 -30.94 31.27 -6.73
CA ALA A 57 -29.57 31.11 -6.25
C ALA A 57 -29.48 30.19 -5.01
N SER A 58 -30.44 30.27 -4.08
CA SER A 58 -30.50 29.36 -2.92
C SER A 58 -30.78 27.92 -3.36
N THR A 59 -31.70 27.70 -4.29
CA THR A 59 -31.99 26.36 -4.81
C THR A 59 -30.86 25.80 -5.67
N LYS A 60 -30.18 26.63 -6.48
CA LYS A 60 -28.92 26.27 -7.18
C LYS A 60 -27.79 25.99 -6.19
N GLY A 61 -27.67 26.76 -5.12
CA GLY A 61 -26.70 26.60 -4.04
C GLY A 61 -26.89 25.29 -3.26
N VAL A 62 -28.13 24.97 -2.90
CA VAL A 62 -28.48 23.70 -2.22
C VAL A 62 -28.28 22.51 -3.15
N LYS A 63 -28.65 22.60 -4.44
CA LYS A 63 -28.36 21.55 -5.43
C LYS A 63 -26.86 21.34 -5.61
N LYS A 64 -26.07 22.41 -5.65
CA LYS A 64 -24.61 22.33 -5.72
C LYS A 64 -24.04 21.72 -4.44
N PHE A 65 -24.48 22.17 -3.26
CA PHE A 65 -24.08 21.58 -1.98
C PHE A 65 -24.38 20.08 -1.93
N TRP A 66 -25.59 19.67 -2.34
CA TRP A 66 -26.01 18.28 -2.35
C TRP A 66 -25.19 17.41 -3.31
N ASN A 67 -24.80 17.96 -4.46
CA ASN A 67 -23.93 17.26 -5.42
C ASN A 67 -22.48 17.15 -4.91
N TYR A 68 -21.96 18.18 -4.24
CA TYR A 68 -20.59 18.20 -3.71
C TYR A 68 -20.45 17.48 -2.36
N THR A 69 -21.57 17.16 -1.72
CA THR A 69 -21.59 16.49 -0.42
C THR A 69 -21.06 15.06 -0.54
N GLY A 70 -20.14 14.70 0.34
CA GLY A 70 -19.54 13.36 0.37
C GLY A 70 -20.54 12.22 0.59
N PHE A 71 -21.66 12.47 1.25
CA PHE A 71 -22.74 11.47 1.45
C PHE A 71 -23.38 11.00 0.13
N ARG A 72 -23.42 11.85 -0.91
CA ARG A 72 -23.97 11.48 -2.23
C ARG A 72 -22.94 10.73 -3.09
N ASN A 73 -21.68 11.11 -2.96
CA ASN A 73 -20.57 10.51 -3.71
C ASN A 73 -19.98 9.27 -3.00
N ALA A 74 -20.50 8.93 -1.82
CA ALA A 74 -20.10 7.75 -1.08
C ALA A 74 -20.54 6.47 -1.80
N THR A 75 -19.57 5.77 -2.38
CA THR A 75 -19.75 4.41 -2.85
C THR A 75 -19.60 3.41 -1.70
N PRO A 76 -20.20 2.21 -1.80
CA PRO A 76 -19.98 1.14 -0.82
C PRO A 76 -18.49 0.80 -0.62
N GLY A 77 -17.67 0.95 -1.66
CA GLY A 77 -16.22 0.74 -1.59
C GLY A 77 -15.52 1.70 -0.63
N HIS A 78 -15.89 2.99 -0.64
CA HIS A 78 -15.33 3.97 0.30
C HIS A 78 -15.62 3.60 1.75
N LEU A 79 -16.85 3.17 2.05
CA LEU A 79 -17.23 2.76 3.41
C LEU A 79 -16.42 1.54 3.88
N VAL A 80 -16.24 0.53 3.03
CA VAL A 80 -15.42 -0.64 3.35
C VAL A 80 -13.98 -0.24 3.62
N MET A 81 -13.38 0.59 2.77
CA MET A 81 -11.99 1.01 2.96
C MET A 81 -11.80 1.88 4.19
N ILE A 82 -12.77 2.76 4.52
CA ILE A 82 -12.75 3.52 5.76
C ILE A 82 -12.76 2.58 6.98
N LEU A 83 -13.60 1.54 6.97
CA LEU A 83 -13.61 0.53 8.03
C LEU A 83 -12.27 -0.20 8.14
N VAL A 84 -11.63 -0.54 7.01
CA VAL A 84 -10.29 -1.13 7.01
C VAL A 84 -9.24 -0.18 7.60
N GLY A 85 -9.28 1.10 7.23
CA GLY A 85 -8.39 2.13 7.79
C GLY A 85 -8.54 2.28 9.30
N LEU A 86 -9.78 2.32 9.80
CA LEU A 86 -10.07 2.33 11.24
C LEU A 86 -9.58 1.06 11.94
N LEU A 87 -9.74 -0.11 11.30
CA LEU A 87 -9.26 -1.38 11.82
C LEU A 87 -7.74 -1.40 11.96
N PHE A 88 -7.00 -0.84 11.00
CA PHE A 88 -5.54 -0.74 11.06
C PHE A 88 -5.07 0.19 12.18
N ILE A 89 -5.70 1.35 12.31
CA ILE A 89 -5.41 2.27 13.42
C ILE A 89 -5.71 1.60 14.77
N PHE A 90 -6.84 0.90 14.87
CA PHE A 90 -7.20 0.15 16.07
C PHE A 90 -6.18 -0.95 16.41
N LEU A 91 -5.72 -1.69 15.40
CA LEU A 91 -4.75 -2.76 15.56
C LEU A 91 -3.39 -2.21 16.02
N ALA A 92 -2.96 -1.10 15.43
CA ALA A 92 -1.73 -0.41 15.78
C ALA A 92 -1.74 0.12 17.23
N ILE A 93 -2.85 0.73 17.67
CA ILE A 93 -2.94 1.34 19.00
C ILE A 93 -3.18 0.28 20.09
N LYS A 94 -4.09 -0.67 19.87
CA LYS A 94 -4.48 -1.63 20.90
C LYS A 94 -3.48 -2.77 21.07
N TYR A 95 -2.81 -3.17 19.99
CA TYR A 95 -1.94 -4.35 19.98
C TYR A 95 -0.47 -4.02 19.67
N ASP A 96 -0.13 -2.74 19.51
CA ASP A 96 1.23 -2.27 19.21
C ASP A 96 1.83 -2.93 17.95
N TYR A 97 0.97 -3.21 16.96
CA TYR A 97 1.39 -3.78 15.68
C TYR A 97 1.96 -2.69 14.78
N GLU A 98 3.29 -2.64 14.67
CA GLU A 98 4.06 -1.68 13.87
C GLU A 98 3.47 -0.26 13.85
N PRO A 99 3.28 0.38 15.02
CA PRO A 99 2.51 1.61 15.13
C PRO A 99 3.13 2.76 14.31
N LEU A 100 4.45 2.76 14.13
CA LEU A 100 5.19 3.75 13.33
C LEU A 100 4.75 3.77 11.86
N LEU A 101 4.24 2.65 11.32
CA LEU A 101 3.90 2.52 9.90
C LEU A 101 2.41 2.26 9.70
N LEU A 102 1.79 1.43 10.54
CA LEU A 102 0.39 1.04 10.40
C LEU A 102 -0.57 2.20 10.70
N ILE A 103 -0.19 3.15 11.58
CA ILE A 103 -0.97 4.36 11.85
C ILE A 103 -0.98 5.30 10.63
N PRO A 104 0.18 5.73 10.07
CA PRO A 104 0.19 6.52 8.84
C PRO A 104 -0.53 5.86 7.66
N ILE A 105 -0.39 4.54 7.49
CA ILE A 105 -1.08 3.79 6.42
C ILE A 105 -2.59 3.81 6.66
N GLY A 106 -3.05 3.51 7.87
CA GLY A 106 -4.48 3.56 8.21
C GLY A 106 -5.06 4.96 7.99
N PHE A 107 -4.34 6.00 8.38
CA PHE A 107 -4.72 7.39 8.13
C PHE A 107 -4.75 7.74 6.64
N GLY A 108 -3.77 7.26 5.86
CA GLY A 108 -3.75 7.41 4.41
C GLY A 108 -4.94 6.71 3.73
N ILE A 109 -5.33 5.53 4.21
CA ILE A 109 -6.54 4.83 3.74
C ILE A 109 -7.79 5.67 4.03
N LEU A 110 -7.90 6.26 5.23
CA LEU A 110 -9.02 7.14 5.56
C LEU A 110 -9.07 8.34 4.62
N LEU A 111 -7.96 9.08 4.48
CA LEU A 111 -7.89 10.27 3.63
C LEU A 111 -8.16 9.96 2.15
N GLY A 112 -7.56 8.88 1.63
CA GLY A 112 -7.73 8.47 0.23
C GLY A 112 -9.12 7.94 -0.11
N ASN A 113 -9.95 7.63 0.89
CA ASN A 113 -11.31 7.14 0.70
C ASN A 113 -12.38 8.11 1.23
N ILE A 114 -12.02 9.35 1.56
CA ILE A 114 -13.01 10.40 1.80
C ILE A 114 -13.79 10.59 0.49
N PRO A 115 -15.13 10.42 0.48
CA PRO A 115 -15.90 10.61 -0.73
C PRO A 115 -15.95 12.11 -1.06
N PHE A 116 -15.25 12.52 -2.10
CA PHE A 116 -15.30 13.88 -2.67
C PHE A 116 -15.49 13.81 -4.18
N MET A 117 -15.91 14.93 -4.77
CA MET A 117 -16.01 15.06 -6.22
C MET A 117 -14.60 15.25 -6.82
N GLU A 118 -14.04 14.22 -7.47
CA GLU A 118 -12.71 14.32 -8.12
C GLU A 118 -12.66 15.41 -9.21
N ASN A 119 -13.79 15.67 -9.90
CA ASN A 119 -13.90 16.68 -10.95
C ASN A 119 -14.22 18.10 -10.42
N ALA A 120 -14.24 18.30 -9.10
CA ALA A 120 -14.51 19.60 -8.51
C ALA A 120 -13.29 20.56 -8.50
N GLY A 121 -12.11 20.08 -8.91
CA GLY A 121 -10.87 20.87 -8.91
C GLY A 121 -10.40 21.25 -7.50
N LEU A 122 -10.78 20.48 -6.49
CA LEU A 122 -10.50 20.76 -5.09
C LEU A 122 -9.03 20.46 -4.71
N LYS A 123 -8.27 19.80 -5.59
CA LYS A 123 -6.86 19.42 -5.41
C LYS A 123 -6.65 18.65 -4.11
N LEU A 124 -7.51 17.68 -3.86
CA LEU A 124 -7.45 16.84 -2.66
C LEU A 124 -6.92 15.44 -2.97
N GLY A 125 -7.17 14.92 -4.18
CA GLY A 125 -6.77 13.57 -4.57
C GLY A 125 -5.26 13.39 -4.81
N ILE A 126 -4.80 12.13 -4.80
CA ILE A 126 -3.43 11.74 -5.20
C ILE A 126 -3.18 11.90 -6.71
N TYR A 127 -4.25 11.86 -7.51
CA TYR A 127 -4.21 11.98 -8.96
C TYR A 127 -4.42 13.41 -9.47
N GLU A 128 -4.75 14.35 -8.58
CA GLU A 128 -4.91 15.76 -8.93
C GLU A 128 -3.59 16.52 -8.82
N SER A 129 -3.09 17.05 -9.94
CA SER A 129 -1.86 17.84 -9.99
C SER A 129 -1.93 19.07 -9.09
N GLY A 130 -0.96 19.20 -8.18
CA GLY A 130 -0.87 20.32 -7.22
C GLY A 130 -1.60 20.09 -5.90
N SER A 131 -2.16 18.90 -5.67
CA SER A 131 -2.61 18.45 -4.35
C SER A 131 -1.42 18.14 -3.43
N VAL A 132 -1.58 18.37 -2.11
CA VAL A 132 -0.61 17.93 -1.09
C VAL A 132 -0.38 16.41 -1.20
N MET A 133 -1.45 15.65 -1.43
CA MET A 133 -1.37 14.19 -1.55
C MET A 133 -0.65 13.76 -2.83
N ASN A 134 -0.78 14.52 -3.91
CA ASN A 134 -0.04 14.30 -5.15
C ASN A 134 1.47 14.51 -4.96
N TYR A 135 1.89 15.55 -4.24
CA TYR A 135 3.32 15.76 -3.91
C TYR A 135 3.90 14.66 -3.02
N LEU A 136 3.13 14.16 -2.05
CA LEU A 136 3.55 13.03 -1.22
C LEU A 136 3.63 11.73 -2.04
N TYR A 137 2.66 11.48 -2.91
CA TYR A 137 2.67 10.31 -3.79
C TYR A 137 3.82 10.35 -4.81
N PHE A 138 4.14 11.55 -5.32
CA PHE A 138 5.30 11.78 -6.19
C PHE A 138 6.61 11.29 -5.56
N GLY A 139 6.82 11.50 -4.26
CA GLY A 139 8.02 11.00 -3.58
C GLY A 139 8.13 9.47 -3.57
N VAL A 140 7.00 8.75 -3.62
CA VAL A 140 6.93 7.29 -3.69
C VAL A 140 7.13 6.80 -5.13
N THR A 141 6.42 7.37 -6.09
CA THR A 141 6.50 6.97 -7.51
C THR A 141 7.82 7.34 -8.17
N SER A 142 8.38 8.49 -7.83
CA SER A 142 9.73 8.91 -8.25
C SER A 142 10.84 8.10 -7.57
N GLY A 143 10.50 7.35 -6.51
CA GLY A 143 11.48 6.54 -5.77
C GLY A 143 12.44 7.38 -4.93
N ILE A 144 11.99 8.51 -4.38
CA ILE A 144 12.79 9.36 -3.49
C ILE A 144 12.71 8.83 -2.05
N TYR A 145 11.50 8.56 -1.56
CA TYR A 145 11.30 8.13 -0.18
C TYR A 145 11.84 6.72 0.13
N PRO A 146 11.62 5.69 -0.72
CA PRO A 146 12.07 4.35 -0.38
C PRO A 146 13.59 4.24 -0.18
N PRO A 147 14.46 4.77 -1.06
CA PRO A 147 15.91 4.75 -0.84
C PRO A 147 16.36 5.55 0.39
N LEU A 148 15.70 6.66 0.71
CA LEU A 148 15.99 7.43 1.94
C LEU A 148 15.65 6.62 3.20
N ILE A 149 14.54 5.90 3.20
CA ILE A 149 14.19 4.98 4.29
C ILE A 149 15.22 3.86 4.39
N PHE A 150 15.67 3.29 3.26
CA PHE A 150 16.75 2.29 3.23
C PHE A 150 18.05 2.79 3.83
N LEU A 151 18.46 4.01 3.49
CA LEU A 151 19.64 4.64 4.07
C LEU A 151 19.52 4.74 5.59
N GLY A 152 18.34 5.14 6.08
CA GLY A 152 18.05 5.19 7.52
C GLY A 152 18.13 3.81 8.19
N ILE A 153 17.52 2.78 7.59
CA ILE A 153 17.59 1.40 8.11
C ILE A 153 19.03 0.89 8.13
N GLY A 154 19.80 1.15 7.05
CA GLY A 154 21.21 0.80 6.97
C GLY A 154 22.06 1.47 8.04
N ALA A 155 21.79 2.75 8.34
CA ALA A 155 22.47 3.49 9.40
C ALA A 155 22.15 2.98 10.82
N MET A 156 20.97 2.39 11.02
CA MET A 156 20.55 1.81 12.31
C MET A 156 20.93 0.33 12.48
N THR A 157 21.39 -0.35 11.42
CA THR A 157 21.64 -1.80 11.43
C THR A 157 23.01 -2.13 12.04
N ASP A 158 23.04 -3.00 13.06
CA ASP A 158 24.29 -3.52 13.63
C ASP A 158 24.78 -4.78 12.90
N PHE A 159 25.82 -4.61 12.08
CA PHE A 159 26.47 -5.70 11.35
C PHE A 159 27.36 -6.60 12.22
N SER A 160 27.60 -6.27 13.49
CA SER A 160 28.49 -7.04 14.37
C SER A 160 28.07 -8.51 14.47
N SER A 161 26.77 -8.77 14.58
CA SER A 161 26.23 -10.14 14.68
C SER A 161 26.48 -10.95 13.39
N LEU A 162 26.26 -10.32 12.24
CA LEU A 162 26.46 -10.92 10.92
C LEU A 162 27.93 -11.23 10.65
N ILE A 163 28.83 -10.27 10.93
CA ILE A 163 30.28 -10.43 10.74
C ILE A 163 30.84 -11.49 11.70
N SER A 164 30.33 -11.55 12.94
CA SER A 164 30.78 -12.52 13.94
C SER A 164 30.46 -13.98 13.57
N ASN A 165 29.41 -14.21 12.78
CA ASN A 165 29.01 -15.53 12.32
C ASN A 165 28.46 -15.46 10.87
N PRO A 166 29.35 -15.48 9.85
CA PRO A 166 28.95 -15.29 8.45
C PRO A 166 28.04 -16.40 7.93
N ARG A 167 27.94 -17.55 8.62
CA ARG A 167 26.96 -18.59 8.27
C ARG A 167 25.51 -18.08 8.34
N LEU A 168 25.25 -17.02 9.11
CA LEU A 168 23.95 -16.36 9.15
C LEU A 168 23.57 -15.72 7.80
N MET A 169 24.54 -15.32 6.97
CA MET A 169 24.23 -14.84 5.60
C MET A 169 23.58 -15.93 4.74
N ILE A 170 24.01 -17.18 4.91
CA ILE A 170 23.45 -18.31 4.14
C ILE A 170 21.98 -18.54 4.52
N LEU A 171 21.64 -18.39 5.82
CA LEU A 171 20.24 -18.42 6.27
C LEU A 171 19.45 -17.26 5.65
N GLY A 172 20.05 -16.07 5.58
CA GLY A 172 19.45 -14.92 4.88
C GLY A 172 19.19 -15.19 3.41
N ALA A 173 20.14 -15.80 2.69
CA ALA A 173 19.97 -16.20 1.30
C ALA A 173 18.85 -17.24 1.12
N ALA A 174 18.76 -18.23 2.02
CA ALA A 174 17.68 -19.20 2.01
C ALA A 174 16.30 -18.56 2.30
N ALA A 175 16.25 -17.52 3.14
CA ALA A 175 15.00 -16.80 3.41
C ALA A 175 14.43 -16.13 2.15
N GLN A 176 15.28 -15.72 1.19
CA GLN A 176 14.84 -15.12 -0.07
C GLN A 176 14.15 -16.10 -1.02
N ILE A 177 14.20 -17.41 -0.76
CA ILE A 177 13.41 -18.40 -1.52
C ILE A 177 11.91 -18.08 -1.44
N GLY A 178 11.46 -17.46 -0.35
CA GLY A 178 10.08 -16.98 -0.19
C GLY A 178 9.64 -16.02 -1.29
N ILE A 179 10.55 -15.17 -1.82
CA ILE A 179 10.26 -14.28 -2.94
C ILE A 179 9.90 -15.09 -4.19
N PHE A 180 10.72 -16.08 -4.53
CA PHE A 180 10.53 -16.90 -5.72
C PHE A 180 9.27 -17.76 -5.64
N ILE A 181 8.97 -18.33 -4.48
CA ILE A 181 7.72 -19.09 -4.26
C ILE A 181 6.51 -18.17 -4.46
N THR A 182 6.56 -16.95 -3.90
CA THR A 182 5.47 -15.97 -4.03
C THR A 182 5.32 -15.52 -5.48
N PHE A 183 6.44 -15.30 -6.19
CA PHE A 183 6.46 -14.96 -7.61
C PHE A 183 5.83 -16.04 -8.48
N TRP A 184 6.23 -17.31 -8.32
CA TRP A 184 5.63 -18.43 -9.06
C TRP A 184 4.15 -18.62 -8.72
N GLY A 185 3.76 -18.41 -7.45
CA GLY A 185 2.36 -18.41 -7.04
C GLY A 185 1.54 -17.32 -7.73
N ALA A 186 2.08 -16.10 -7.83
CA ALA A 186 1.42 -15.01 -8.53
C ALA A 186 1.28 -15.27 -10.04
N LEU A 187 2.31 -15.84 -10.68
CA LEU A 187 2.23 -16.27 -12.08
C LEU A 187 1.16 -17.36 -12.28
N ALA A 188 1.09 -18.34 -11.38
CA ALA A 188 0.08 -19.40 -11.43
C ALA A 188 -1.36 -18.87 -11.25
N LEU A 189 -1.53 -17.74 -10.55
CA LEU A 189 -2.80 -17.04 -10.39
C LEU A 189 -3.14 -16.11 -11.57
N GLY A 190 -2.29 -16.06 -12.62
CA GLY A 190 -2.55 -15.30 -13.84
C GLY A 190 -2.11 -13.83 -13.80
N PHE A 191 -1.25 -13.44 -12.85
CA PHE A 191 -0.64 -12.09 -12.88
C PHE A 191 0.46 -12.02 -13.95
N ALA A 192 0.60 -10.84 -14.57
CA ALA A 192 1.67 -10.62 -15.54
C ALA A 192 3.05 -10.64 -14.87
N PRO A 193 4.15 -10.95 -15.59
CA PRO A 193 5.48 -11.02 -14.98
C PRO A 193 5.92 -9.78 -14.17
N PRO A 194 5.66 -8.53 -14.61
CA PRO A 194 5.98 -7.34 -13.80
C PRO A 194 5.14 -7.26 -12.51
N GLU A 195 3.86 -7.61 -12.58
CA GLU A 195 2.94 -7.62 -11.43
C GLU A 195 3.31 -8.71 -10.44
N ALA A 196 3.57 -9.92 -10.94
CA ALA A 196 4.05 -11.05 -10.16
C ALA A 196 5.40 -10.73 -9.51
N GLY A 197 6.29 -10.03 -10.23
CA GLY A 197 7.56 -9.52 -9.69
C GLY A 197 7.35 -8.62 -8.48
N ALA A 198 6.45 -7.64 -8.60
CA ALA A 198 6.11 -6.75 -7.49
C ALA A 198 5.49 -7.49 -6.29
N ILE A 199 4.58 -8.43 -6.54
CA ILE A 199 3.95 -9.27 -5.50
C ILE A 199 4.99 -10.18 -4.82
N GLY A 200 5.93 -10.73 -5.60
CA GLY A 200 6.97 -11.63 -5.13
C GLY A 200 7.82 -11.03 -4.00
N ILE A 201 8.13 -9.73 -4.08
CA ILE A 201 8.98 -9.04 -3.09
C ILE A 201 8.36 -9.06 -1.68
N ILE A 202 7.03 -9.20 -1.54
CA ILE A 202 6.38 -9.37 -0.23
C ILE A 202 6.98 -10.56 0.53
N GLY A 203 7.38 -11.63 -0.19
CA GLY A 203 8.01 -12.81 0.39
C GLY A 203 9.38 -12.55 1.03
N GLY A 204 10.03 -11.43 0.72
CA GLY A 204 11.29 -11.00 1.33
C GLY A 204 11.12 -10.35 2.72
N ALA A 205 9.87 -10.04 3.11
CA ALA A 205 9.51 -9.38 4.37
C ALA A 205 10.23 -8.03 4.60
N ASP A 206 10.47 -7.28 3.54
CA ASP A 206 11.12 -5.96 3.56
C ASP A 206 10.20 -4.91 2.91
N GLY A 207 9.57 -4.09 3.76
CA GLY A 207 8.54 -3.15 3.34
C GLY A 207 9.03 -2.06 2.37
N PRO A 208 10.14 -1.37 2.67
CA PRO A 208 10.68 -0.35 1.77
C PRO A 208 11.06 -0.89 0.38
N THR A 209 11.61 -2.10 0.26
CA THR A 209 11.92 -2.69 -1.07
C THR A 209 10.64 -3.09 -1.78
N ALA A 210 9.64 -3.61 -1.08
CA ALA A 210 8.34 -3.92 -1.66
C ALA A 210 7.67 -2.67 -2.26
N ILE A 211 7.71 -1.54 -1.54
CA ILE A 211 7.22 -0.26 -2.06
C ILE A 211 8.03 0.18 -3.28
N PHE A 212 9.36 0.14 -3.20
CA PHE A 212 10.22 0.58 -4.30
C PHE A 212 10.02 -0.26 -5.56
N MET A 213 9.92 -1.58 -5.43
CA MET A 213 9.71 -2.49 -6.56
C MET A 213 8.31 -2.37 -7.13
N SER A 214 7.28 -2.24 -6.29
CA SER A 214 5.92 -1.99 -6.80
C SER A 214 5.81 -0.66 -7.55
N SER A 215 6.52 0.40 -7.12
CA SER A 215 6.51 1.69 -7.83
C SER A 215 7.26 1.68 -9.16
N LYS A 216 8.16 0.71 -9.37
CA LYS A 216 8.85 0.51 -10.65
C LYS A 216 8.16 -0.49 -11.57
N LEU A 217 7.58 -1.56 -11.03
CA LEU A 217 7.05 -2.69 -11.80
C LEU A 217 5.53 -2.68 -11.96
N ALA A 218 4.78 -2.24 -10.94
CA ALA A 218 3.31 -2.33 -10.87
C ALA A 218 2.68 -0.98 -10.51
N ASN A 219 3.05 0.06 -11.26
CA ASN A 219 2.74 1.46 -10.99
C ASN A 219 1.47 1.99 -11.67
N GLY A 220 0.79 1.18 -12.49
CA GLY A 220 -0.37 1.61 -13.28
C GLY A 220 -0.03 2.30 -14.62
N ILE A 221 1.25 2.54 -14.92
CA ILE A 221 1.70 3.38 -16.04
C ILE A 221 2.45 2.56 -17.09
N ASN A 222 3.21 1.55 -16.66
CA ASN A 222 3.99 0.73 -17.58
C ASN A 222 3.08 -0.08 -18.52
N LEU A 223 3.46 -0.20 -19.79
CA LEU A 223 2.77 -1.07 -20.75
C LEU A 223 3.35 -2.49 -20.73
N LEU A 224 2.46 -3.47 -20.80
CA LEU A 224 2.80 -4.86 -21.08
C LEU A 224 3.11 -5.05 -22.57
N PRO A 225 3.76 -6.16 -22.95
CA PRO A 225 3.98 -6.52 -24.35
C PRO A 225 2.71 -6.56 -25.20
N ASP A 226 1.56 -6.84 -24.58
CA ASP A 226 0.26 -6.96 -25.24
C ASP A 226 -0.49 -5.63 -25.37
N GLY A 227 0.14 -4.50 -25.03
CA GLY A 227 -0.43 -3.15 -25.13
C GLY A 227 -1.35 -2.74 -23.97
N THR A 228 -1.63 -3.63 -23.02
CA THR A 228 -2.37 -3.32 -21.79
C THR A 228 -1.49 -2.66 -20.74
N THR A 229 -2.05 -1.82 -19.88
CA THR A 229 -1.32 -1.23 -18.74
C THR A 229 -1.19 -2.21 -17.57
N VAL A 230 -0.07 -2.15 -16.85
CA VAL A 230 0.09 -2.91 -15.59
C VAL A 230 -0.91 -2.42 -14.56
N LYS A 231 -1.39 -3.30 -13.69
CA LYS A 231 -2.22 -2.89 -12.54
C LYS A 231 -1.42 -2.01 -11.59
N ASN A 232 -2.08 -0.99 -11.01
CA ASN A 232 -1.50 -0.24 -9.90
C ASN A 232 -1.64 -1.07 -8.61
N LEU A 233 -0.55 -1.72 -8.20
CA LEU A 233 -0.52 -2.59 -7.04
C LEU A 233 0.26 -2.00 -5.87
N ILE A 234 0.72 -0.75 -5.95
CA ILE A 234 1.53 -0.11 -4.90
C ILE A 234 0.80 -0.11 -3.56
N GLY A 235 -0.46 0.35 -3.54
CA GLY A 235 -1.28 0.38 -2.33
C GLY A 235 -1.53 -1.02 -1.73
N PRO A 236 -2.10 -1.96 -2.50
CA PRO A 236 -2.31 -3.34 -2.03
C PRO A 236 -1.03 -4.03 -1.53
N ILE A 237 0.10 -3.88 -2.25
CA ILE A 237 1.38 -4.48 -1.87
C ILE A 237 1.91 -3.87 -0.58
N ALA A 238 1.88 -2.54 -0.44
CA ALA A 238 2.33 -1.87 0.77
C ALA A 238 1.50 -2.30 1.99
N ILE A 239 0.18 -2.34 1.85
CA ILE A 239 -0.72 -2.81 2.91
C ILE A 239 -0.41 -4.26 3.28
N ALA A 240 -0.27 -5.15 2.28
CA ALA A 240 0.02 -6.56 2.51
C ALA A 240 1.38 -6.78 3.18
N ALA A 241 2.43 -6.09 2.73
CA ALA A 241 3.79 -6.22 3.25
C ALA A 241 3.86 -5.87 4.74
N TYR A 242 3.39 -4.69 5.14
CA TYR A 242 3.44 -4.27 6.55
C TYR A 242 2.45 -5.02 7.43
N SER A 243 1.26 -5.35 6.92
CA SER A 243 0.29 -6.16 7.68
C SER A 243 0.84 -7.55 7.98
N TYR A 244 1.48 -8.19 6.99
CA TYR A 244 2.10 -9.50 7.18
C TYR A 244 3.31 -9.43 8.12
N MET A 245 4.14 -8.38 8.02
CA MET A 245 5.30 -8.18 8.90
C MET A 245 4.86 -8.07 10.37
N ALA A 246 3.80 -7.31 10.65
CA ALA A 246 3.18 -7.25 11.98
C ALA A 246 2.62 -8.60 12.48
N LEU A 247 2.27 -9.51 11.56
CA LEU A 247 1.76 -10.85 11.88
C LEU A 247 2.87 -11.90 12.08
N VAL A 248 4.15 -11.57 11.86
CA VAL A 248 5.28 -12.49 12.07
C VAL A 248 5.25 -13.16 13.46
N PRO A 249 4.99 -12.46 14.58
CA PRO A 249 4.91 -13.10 15.90
C PRO A 249 3.79 -14.14 16.04
N VAL A 250 2.78 -14.10 15.16
CA VAL A 250 1.66 -15.05 15.13
C VAL A 250 1.97 -16.21 14.17
N ILE A 251 2.57 -15.92 13.02
CA ILE A 251 2.82 -16.89 11.94
C ILE A 251 4.08 -17.72 12.21
N GLN A 252 5.15 -17.09 12.70
CA GLN A 252 6.46 -17.73 12.88
C GLN A 252 6.46 -18.85 13.92
N PRO A 253 5.89 -18.70 15.15
CA PRO A 253 5.99 -19.74 16.17
C PRO A 253 5.31 -21.07 15.81
N PRO A 254 4.12 -21.11 15.19
CA PRO A 254 3.51 -22.35 14.69
C PRO A 254 4.38 -23.08 13.66
N ILE A 255 4.95 -22.36 12.70
CA ILE A 255 5.82 -22.94 11.66
C ILE A 255 7.07 -23.55 12.30
N MET A 256 7.71 -22.81 13.22
CA MET A 256 8.84 -23.34 14.00
C MET A 256 8.44 -24.58 14.78
N ARG A 257 7.23 -24.62 15.33
CA ARG A 257 6.73 -25.79 16.08
C ARG A 257 6.52 -27.02 15.21
N LEU A 258 6.16 -26.82 13.95
CA LEU A 258 5.89 -27.86 12.96
C LEU A 258 7.17 -28.43 12.36
N LEU A 259 8.14 -27.57 12.00
CA LEU A 259 9.31 -27.97 11.22
C LEU A 259 10.54 -28.37 12.04
N THR A 260 10.69 -27.86 13.26
CA THR A 260 11.90 -28.13 14.08
C THR A 260 11.60 -29.13 15.19
N SER A 261 12.59 -29.92 15.60
CA SER A 261 12.44 -30.87 16.71
C SER A 261 12.71 -30.22 18.08
N LYS A 262 12.26 -30.83 19.18
CA LYS A 262 12.60 -30.36 20.54
C LYS A 262 14.11 -30.39 20.79
N LYS A 263 14.84 -31.35 20.20
CA LYS A 263 16.30 -31.50 20.34
C LYS A 263 17.05 -30.34 19.68
N GLU A 264 16.60 -29.89 18.50
CA GLU A 264 17.20 -28.75 17.79
C GLU A 264 17.00 -27.42 18.53
N ARG A 265 15.81 -27.21 19.11
CA ARG A 265 15.46 -25.96 19.81
C ARG A 265 16.26 -25.72 21.09
N VAL A 266 16.89 -26.74 21.65
CA VAL A 266 17.68 -26.65 22.90
C VAL A 266 19.19 -26.59 22.65
N ILE A 267 19.62 -26.51 21.38
CA ILE A 267 21.04 -26.33 21.02
C ILE A 267 21.54 -25.01 21.61
N ARG A 268 22.66 -25.08 22.36
CA ARG A 268 23.31 -23.89 22.94
C ARG A 268 24.18 -23.21 21.87
N MET A 269 23.83 -21.97 21.54
CA MET A 269 24.63 -21.15 20.63
C MET A 269 25.88 -20.62 21.36
N LYS A 270 27.04 -20.69 20.68
CA LYS A 270 28.29 -20.10 21.18
C LYS A 270 28.17 -18.56 21.19
N PRO A 271 28.82 -17.86 22.14
CA PRO A 271 28.83 -16.41 22.11
C PRO A 271 29.49 -15.90 20.83
N PRO A 272 29.00 -14.79 20.25
CA PRO A 272 29.58 -14.21 19.05
C PRO A 272 31.01 -13.73 19.31
N ARG A 273 31.88 -13.85 18.29
CA ARG A 273 33.24 -13.29 18.32
C ARG A 273 33.18 -11.76 18.40
N ALA A 274 34.12 -11.16 19.11
CA ALA A 274 34.33 -9.71 19.08
C ALA A 274 34.80 -9.24 17.69
N VAL A 275 34.05 -8.34 17.07
CA VAL A 275 34.34 -7.78 15.75
C VAL A 275 35.11 -6.48 15.91
N SER A 276 36.21 -6.34 15.17
CA SER A 276 37.04 -5.13 15.24
C SER A 276 36.36 -3.93 14.59
N LYS A 277 36.74 -2.71 15.00
CA LYS A 277 36.20 -1.48 14.39
C LYS A 277 36.53 -1.41 12.89
N LEU A 278 37.70 -1.91 12.48
CA LEU A 278 38.11 -1.95 11.07
C LEU A 278 37.24 -2.91 10.25
N GLU A 279 36.94 -4.11 10.78
CA GLU A 279 36.04 -5.06 10.12
C GLU A 279 34.64 -4.42 9.90
N LYS A 280 34.11 -3.70 10.89
CA LYS A 280 32.81 -3.01 10.75
C LYS A 280 32.81 -1.90 9.70
N ILE A 281 33.90 -1.15 9.59
CA ILE A 281 34.02 -0.04 8.62
C ILE A 281 34.23 -0.58 7.20
N LEU A 282 35.02 -1.64 7.03
CA LEU A 282 35.31 -2.23 5.72
C LEU A 282 34.15 -3.08 5.19
N PHE A 283 33.32 -3.64 6.07
CA PHE A 283 32.20 -4.50 5.70
C PHE A 283 31.29 -3.90 4.61
N PRO A 284 30.72 -2.68 4.74
CA PRO A 284 29.86 -2.11 3.70
C PRO A 284 30.59 -1.70 2.41
N ILE A 285 31.93 -1.69 2.38
CA ILE A 285 32.73 -1.31 1.21
C ILE A 285 33.14 -2.53 0.39
N ILE A 286 33.51 -3.61 1.08
CA ILE A 286 34.12 -4.82 0.48
C ILE A 286 33.15 -6.00 0.46
N GLY A 287 32.26 -6.09 1.46
CA GLY A 287 31.31 -7.19 1.64
C GLY A 287 30.06 -7.02 0.81
#